data_AF-A0A090KQ91-F1
#
_entry.id   AF-A0A090KQ91-F1
#
_cell.length_a   1.000
_cell.length_b   1.000
_cell.length_c   1.000
_cell.angle_alpha   90.00
_cell.angle_beta   90.00
_cell.angle_gamma   90.00
#
_symmetry.space_group_name_H-M   'P 1'
#
loop_
_entity.id
_entity.type
_entity.pdbx_description
1 polymer ?
#
loop_
_entity_poly.entity_id
_entity_poly.type
_entity_poly.pdbx_seq_one_letter_code
_entity_poly.pdbx_strand_id
1 'polypeptide(L)'
;MHAALNNPRRIRALTLTEVMVSIGVIAIFLASLHAMNNQISLLIRSSRNQAAASRVLQVRAEQLRNAGWSSITSPQALQHLVEQSPQEERTALFGENSKVTETVTVTELDPKTMAEQNANIVVRREAGVTTSSSSGRLSQADIVRVDFGIAWTESDRPVVPRRVSVTISRGGMVRGSIASAPETDNSTPPISPTP
;
A
#
# COMPACT_ATOMS: atom_id res chain seq x y z
N MET A 1 -76.70 45.97 9.97
CA MET A 1 -75.88 46.84 9.09
C MET A 1 -74.54 47.08 9.81
N HIS A 2 -73.55 46.22 9.58
CA HIS A 2 -72.17 46.43 10.04
C HIS A 2 -71.23 45.85 8.97
N ALA A 3 -70.64 46.74 8.18
CA ALA A 3 -69.74 46.41 7.10
C ALA A 3 -68.36 46.07 7.67
N ALA A 4 -67.90 44.84 7.45
CA ALA A 4 -66.55 44.42 7.76
C ALA A 4 -65.55 45.10 6.81
N LEU A 5 -64.71 45.97 7.36
CA LEU A 5 -63.61 46.64 6.66
C LEU A 5 -62.51 45.62 6.33
N ASN A 6 -62.56 45.04 5.13
CA ASN A 6 -61.43 44.34 4.53
C ASN A 6 -60.31 45.35 4.26
N ASN A 7 -59.27 45.35 5.10
CA ASN A 7 -58.12 46.23 4.96
C ASN A 7 -57.01 45.54 4.10
N PRO A 8 -56.85 45.90 2.82
CA PRO A 8 -55.91 45.25 1.90
C PRO A 8 -54.43 45.49 2.25
N ARG A 9 -54.14 46.38 3.20
CA ARG A 9 -52.76 46.72 3.60
C ARG A 9 -52.09 45.64 4.46
N ARG A 10 -52.85 44.78 5.15
CA ARG A 10 -52.28 43.67 5.93
C ARG A 10 -51.71 42.54 5.05
N ILE A 11 -52.15 42.43 3.80
CA ILE A 11 -51.71 41.38 2.87
C ILE A 11 -50.34 41.72 2.25
N ARG A 12 -49.96 43.01 2.17
CA ARG A 12 -48.71 43.45 1.52
C ARG A 12 -47.46 43.36 2.40
N ALA A 13 -47.60 43.25 3.72
CA ALA A 13 -46.47 43.18 4.65
C ALA A 13 -45.96 41.75 4.92
N LEU A 14 -46.73 40.72 4.54
CA LEU A 14 -46.36 39.31 4.74
C LEU A 14 -45.37 38.80 3.68
N THR A 15 -45.32 39.42 2.49
CA THR A 15 -44.50 38.94 1.36
C THR A 15 -43.00 39.19 1.53
N LEU A 16 -42.58 40.27 2.21
CA LEU A 16 -41.16 40.56 2.44
C LEU A 16 -40.54 39.53 3.40
N THR A 17 -41.20 39.27 4.52
CA THR A 17 -40.73 38.30 5.51
C THR A 17 -40.71 36.89 4.92
N GLU A 18 -41.72 36.52 4.13
CA GLU A 18 -41.76 35.24 3.42
C GLU A 18 -40.60 35.08 2.42
N VAL A 19 -40.27 36.13 1.67
CA VAL A 19 -39.11 36.12 0.74
C VAL A 19 -37.79 35.98 1.52
N MET A 20 -37.62 36.69 2.64
CA MET A 20 -36.41 36.57 3.47
C MET A 20 -36.26 35.16 4.05
N VAL A 21 -37.34 34.56 4.54
CA VAL A 21 -37.35 33.18 5.02
C VAL A 21 -37.00 32.21 3.89
N SER A 22 -37.59 32.40 2.70
CA SER A 22 -37.32 31.57 1.52
C SER A 22 -35.85 31.64 1.09
N ILE A 23 -35.25 32.84 1.05
CA ILE A 23 -33.83 33.02 0.76
C ILE A 23 -32.96 32.32 1.81
N GLY A 24 -33.31 32.42 3.09
CA GLY A 24 -32.61 31.73 4.17
C GLY A 24 -32.61 30.21 4.01
N VAL A 25 -33.77 29.63 3.69
CA VAL A 25 -33.89 28.18 3.45
C VAL A 25 -33.07 27.75 2.22
N ILE A 26 -33.12 28.51 1.13
CA ILE A 26 -32.31 28.23 -0.08
C ILE A 26 -30.81 28.30 0.25
N ALA A 27 -30.37 29.29 1.01
CA ALA A 27 -28.97 29.45 1.37
C ALA A 27 -28.45 28.28 2.23
N ILE A 28 -29.23 27.84 3.22
CA ILE A 28 -28.89 26.68 4.06
C ILE A 28 -28.83 25.40 3.21
N PHE A 29 -29.79 25.23 2.30
CA PHE A 29 -29.81 24.09 1.39
C PHE A 29 -28.56 24.05 0.50
N LEU A 30 -28.18 25.17 -0.13
CA LEU A 30 -26.97 25.26 -0.95
C LEU A 30 -25.69 25.03 -0.14
N ALA A 31 -25.62 25.57 1.09
CA ALA A 31 -24.49 25.32 1.99
C ALA A 31 -24.37 23.82 2.33
N SER A 32 -25.49 23.14 2.59
CA SER A 32 -25.50 21.71 2.87
C SER A 32 -25.05 20.87 1.67
N LEU A 33 -25.46 21.24 0.44
CA LEU A 33 -25.02 20.57 -0.79
C LEU A 33 -23.51 20.73 -1.01
N HIS A 34 -22.98 21.93 -0.81
CA HIS A 34 -21.53 22.17 -0.92
C HIS A 34 -20.74 21.36 0.11
N ALA A 35 -21.22 21.30 1.36
CA ALA A 35 -20.59 20.49 2.40
C ALA A 35 -20.58 19.00 2.03
N MET A 36 -21.69 18.47 1.50
CA MET A 36 -21.80 17.08 1.07
C MET A 36 -20.88 16.77 -0.13
N ASN A 37 -20.82 17.65 -1.13
CA ASN A 37 -19.96 17.48 -2.29
C ASN A 37 -18.47 17.40 -1.91
N ASN A 38 -18.06 18.20 -0.92
CA ASN A 38 -16.69 18.15 -0.39
C ASN A 38 -16.42 16.81 0.32
N GLN A 39 -17.37 16.30 1.11
CA GLN A 39 -17.22 15.01 1.79
C GLN A 39 -17.12 13.85 0.80
N ILE A 40 -17.96 13.82 -0.23
CA ILE A 40 -17.93 12.78 -1.27
C ILE A 40 -16.58 12.79 -1.99
N SER A 41 -16.05 13.98 -2.32
CA SER A 41 -14.75 14.10 -2.97
C SER A 41 -13.61 13.52 -2.12
N LEU A 42 -13.62 13.78 -0.81
CA LEU A 42 -12.66 13.20 0.13
C LEU A 42 -12.80 11.68 0.23
N LEU A 43 -14.04 11.18 0.26
CA LEU A 43 -14.31 9.74 0.29
C LEU A 43 -13.76 9.05 -0.96
N ILE A 44 -14.02 9.59 -2.15
CA ILE A 44 -13.51 9.03 -3.42
C ILE A 44 -11.98 9.00 -3.44
N ARG A 45 -11.32 10.08 -3.01
CA ARG A 45 -9.85 10.13 -2.93
C ARG A 45 -9.31 9.07 -1.97
N SER A 46 -9.90 8.95 -0.78
CA SER A 46 -9.49 7.93 0.18
C SER A 46 -9.68 6.52 -0.36
N SER A 47 -10.80 6.24 -1.05
CA SER A 47 -11.07 4.95 -1.67
C SER A 47 -10.07 4.62 -2.77
N ARG A 48 -9.72 5.60 -3.62
CA ARG A 48 -8.69 5.45 -4.66
C ARG A 48 -7.33 5.14 -4.03
N ASN A 49 -6.94 5.88 -3.00
CA ASN A 49 -5.66 5.69 -2.32
C ASN A 49 -5.59 4.32 -1.62
N GLN A 50 -6.70 3.82 -1.07
CA GLN A 50 -6.77 2.46 -0.51
C GLN A 50 -6.63 1.37 -1.57
N ALA A 51 -7.26 1.55 -2.74
CA ALA A 51 -7.14 0.61 -3.85
C ALA A 51 -5.70 0.60 -4.40
N ALA A 52 -5.09 1.78 -4.55
CA ALA A 52 -3.69 1.93 -4.92
C ALA A 52 -2.74 1.22 -3.95
N ALA A 53 -2.90 1.46 -2.64
CA ALA A 53 -2.12 0.81 -1.59
C ALA A 53 -2.21 -0.72 -1.67
N SER A 54 -3.40 -1.26 -1.92
CA SER A 54 -3.60 -2.70 -2.05
C SER A 54 -2.87 -3.29 -3.26
N ARG A 55 -2.90 -2.59 -4.41
CA ARG A 55 -2.16 -3.02 -5.61
C ARG A 55 -0.65 -3.03 -5.39
N VAL A 56 -0.11 -1.98 -4.76
CA VAL A 56 1.32 -1.91 -4.44
C VAL A 56 1.70 -3.08 -3.52
N LEU A 57 0.95 -3.31 -2.45
CA LEU A 57 1.21 -4.42 -1.53
C LEU A 57 1.11 -5.79 -2.23
N GLN A 58 0.16 -5.97 -3.15
CA GLN A 58 0.04 -7.19 -3.94
C GLN A 58 1.25 -7.41 -4.86
N VAL A 59 1.70 -6.37 -5.57
CA VAL A 59 2.90 -6.45 -6.42
C VAL A 59 4.14 -6.76 -5.58
N ARG A 60 4.27 -6.17 -4.38
CA ARG A 60 5.37 -6.47 -3.47
C ARG A 60 5.34 -7.90 -2.95
N ALA A 61 4.16 -8.40 -2.58
CA ALA A 61 4.01 -9.79 -2.16
C ALA A 61 4.40 -10.75 -3.29
N GLU A 62 4.04 -10.45 -4.54
CA GLU A 62 4.45 -11.24 -5.71
C GLU A 62 5.95 -11.14 -6.02
N GLN A 63 6.54 -9.94 -5.90
CA GLN A 63 7.99 -9.77 -6.02
C GLN A 63 8.74 -10.59 -4.95
N LEU A 64 8.25 -10.57 -3.71
CA LEU A 64 8.82 -11.34 -2.61
C LEU A 64 8.69 -12.85 -2.84
N ARG A 65 7.51 -13.31 -3.29
CA ARG A 65 7.27 -14.71 -3.64
C ARG A 65 8.18 -15.20 -4.77
N ASN A 66 8.61 -14.31 -5.65
CA ASN A 66 9.55 -14.60 -6.72
C ASN A 66 11.02 -14.39 -6.33
N ALA A 67 11.29 -13.76 -5.18
CA ALA A 67 12.64 -13.53 -4.67
C ALA A 67 13.21 -14.82 -4.04
N GLY A 68 14.53 -15.00 -4.17
CA GLY A 68 15.24 -16.09 -3.49
C GLY A 68 15.46 -15.78 -2.00
N TRP A 69 15.74 -16.81 -1.20
CA TRP A 69 15.98 -16.65 0.25
C TRP A 69 17.03 -15.58 0.56
N SER A 70 18.15 -15.58 -0.16
CA SER A 70 19.23 -14.59 0.01
C SER A 70 18.76 -13.16 -0.22
N SER A 71 17.80 -12.94 -1.11
CA SER A 71 17.22 -11.63 -1.38
C SER A 71 16.29 -11.13 -0.27
N ILE A 72 15.66 -12.06 0.46
CA ILE A 72 14.75 -11.76 1.57
C ILE A 72 15.53 -11.52 2.87
N THR A 73 16.65 -12.23 3.07
CA THR A 73 17.44 -12.15 4.31
C THR A 73 18.59 -11.14 4.25
N SER A 74 18.79 -10.45 3.11
CA SER A 74 19.83 -9.43 2.94
C SER A 74 19.21 -8.03 2.96
N PRO A 75 19.72 -7.11 3.80
CA PRO A 75 19.25 -5.73 3.82
C PRO A 75 19.42 -5.03 2.46
N GLN A 76 20.53 -5.28 1.78
CA GLN A 76 20.87 -4.66 0.50
C GLN A 76 19.94 -5.15 -0.62
N ALA A 77 19.62 -6.44 -0.64
CA ALA A 77 18.72 -6.99 -1.64
C ALA A 77 17.27 -6.54 -1.43
N LEU A 78 16.81 -6.47 -0.17
CA LEU A 78 15.50 -5.90 0.15
C LEU A 78 15.43 -4.41 -0.21
N GLN A 79 16.50 -3.66 0.06
CA GLN A 79 16.61 -2.27 -0.34
C GLN A 79 16.46 -2.12 -1.85
N HIS A 80 17.17 -2.93 -2.65
CA HIS A 80 17.01 -2.92 -4.11
C HIS A 80 15.59 -3.28 -4.56
N LEU A 81 14.94 -4.26 -3.93
CA LEU A 81 13.56 -4.65 -4.24
C LEU A 81 12.59 -3.50 -3.98
N VAL A 82 12.73 -2.82 -2.84
CA VAL A 82 11.95 -1.62 -2.51
C VAL A 82 12.27 -0.51 -3.51
N GLU A 83 13.53 -0.38 -3.92
CA GLU A 83 14.01 0.66 -4.83
C GLU A 83 13.44 0.58 -6.25
N GLN A 84 13.28 -0.63 -6.76
CA GLN A 84 12.83 -0.90 -8.13
C GLN A 84 11.39 -0.47 -8.44
N SER A 85 10.58 -0.09 -7.44
CA SER A 85 9.27 0.51 -7.72
C SER A 85 9.43 1.90 -8.33
N PRO A 86 8.87 2.15 -9.53
CA PRO A 86 8.90 3.47 -10.15
C PRO A 86 8.24 4.51 -9.25
N GLN A 87 8.97 5.59 -8.97
CA GLN A 87 8.47 6.70 -8.16
C GLN A 87 7.28 7.41 -8.86
N GLU A 88 7.28 7.45 -10.18
CA GLU A 88 6.23 8.06 -11.02
C GLU A 88 4.88 7.36 -10.86
N GLU A 89 4.87 6.02 -10.80
CA GLU A 89 3.64 5.23 -10.62
C GLU A 89 3.02 5.51 -9.24
N ARG A 90 3.85 5.70 -8.21
CA ARG A 90 3.38 6.05 -6.86
C ARG A 90 2.78 7.45 -6.81
N THR A 91 3.44 8.44 -7.41
CA THR A 91 2.91 9.81 -7.49
C THR A 91 1.58 9.84 -8.25
N ALA A 92 1.47 9.08 -9.34
CA ALA A 92 0.23 8.94 -10.09
C ALA A 92 -0.90 8.27 -9.27
N LEU A 93 -0.56 7.31 -8.41
CA LEU A 93 -1.52 6.55 -7.64
C LEU A 93 -2.07 7.33 -6.43
N PHE A 94 -1.20 8.01 -5.67
CA PHE A 94 -1.55 8.70 -4.41
C PHE A 94 -1.73 10.22 -4.56
N GLY A 95 -1.34 10.80 -5.70
CA GLY A 95 -1.37 12.24 -5.97
C GLY A 95 -0.03 12.93 -5.70
N GLU A 96 0.20 14.04 -6.39
CA GLU A 96 1.50 14.76 -6.44
C GLU A 96 1.98 15.30 -5.09
N ASN A 97 1.05 15.62 -4.19
CA ASN A 97 1.36 16.20 -2.88
C ASN A 97 1.35 15.17 -1.73
N SER A 98 1.15 13.89 -2.04
CA SER A 98 1.02 12.85 -1.02
C SER A 98 2.40 12.33 -0.60
N LYS A 99 2.72 12.44 0.69
CA LYS A 99 3.93 11.81 1.23
C LYS A 99 3.62 10.35 1.49
N VAL A 100 4.26 9.46 0.74
CA VAL A 100 4.09 8.01 0.85
C VAL A 100 5.33 7.40 1.46
N THR A 101 5.13 6.63 2.54
CA THR A 101 6.17 5.85 3.22
C THR A 101 5.89 4.37 3.01
N GLU A 102 6.84 3.67 2.40
CA GLU A 102 6.84 2.21 2.31
C GLU A 102 7.78 1.66 3.39
N THR A 103 7.39 0.57 4.05
CA THR A 103 8.19 -0.09 5.07
C THR A 103 8.11 -1.58 4.87
N VAL A 104 9.26 -2.24 4.88
CA VAL A 104 9.40 -3.69 4.88
C VAL A 104 10.11 -4.07 6.16
N THR A 105 9.52 -4.94 6.93
CA THR A 105 10.13 -5.49 8.14
C THR A 105 10.23 -6.99 7.99
N VAL A 106 11.43 -7.53 8.11
CA VAL A 106 11.66 -8.96 8.16
C VAL A 106 12.08 -9.32 9.57
N THR A 107 11.36 -10.24 10.19
CA THR A 107 11.64 -10.70 11.56
C THR A 107 11.84 -12.20 11.54
N GLU A 108 12.88 -12.68 12.22
CA GLU A 108 13.08 -14.11 12.42
C GLU A 108 12.00 -14.68 13.35
N LEU A 109 11.50 -15.88 13.03
CA LEU A 109 10.59 -16.63 13.86
C LEU A 109 11.24 -17.93 14.33
N ASP A 110 10.99 -18.32 15.58
CA ASP A 110 11.31 -19.66 16.07
C ASP A 110 10.41 -20.70 15.38
N PRO A 111 10.98 -21.73 14.71
CA PRO A 111 10.19 -22.73 13.98
C PRO A 111 9.30 -23.61 14.86
N LYS A 112 9.54 -23.67 16.18
CA LYS A 112 8.74 -24.46 17.11
C LYS A 112 7.61 -23.66 17.73
N THR A 113 7.88 -22.41 18.10
CA THR A 113 6.94 -21.57 18.87
C THR A 113 6.28 -20.49 18.02
N MET A 114 6.81 -20.21 16.82
CA MET A 114 6.44 -19.08 15.97
C MET A 114 6.59 -17.71 16.64
N ALA A 115 7.37 -17.64 17.73
CA ALA A 115 7.67 -16.40 18.42
C ALA A 115 8.75 -15.60 17.67
N GLU A 116 8.65 -14.27 17.74
CA GLU A 116 9.64 -13.36 17.17
C GLU A 116 10.97 -13.46 17.91
N GLN A 117 12.06 -13.47 17.15
CA GLN A 117 13.42 -13.43 17.67
C GLN A 117 14.05 -12.03 17.49
N ASN A 118 15.25 -11.86 18.05
CA ASN A 118 15.95 -10.57 18.05
C ASN A 118 16.50 -10.15 16.68
N ALA A 119 16.57 -11.07 15.72
CA ALA A 119 17.07 -10.75 14.38
C ALA A 119 15.96 -10.11 13.54
N ASN A 120 16.23 -8.92 13.01
CA ASN A 120 15.33 -8.23 12.12
C ASN A 120 16.07 -7.42 11.04
N ILE A 121 15.34 -7.11 9.98
CA ILE A 121 15.73 -6.12 8.98
C ILE A 121 14.55 -5.18 8.80
N VAL A 122 14.81 -3.88 8.80
CA VAL A 122 13.82 -2.87 8.47
C VAL A 122 14.33 -2.07 7.27
N VAL A 123 13.56 -2.06 6.19
CA VAL A 123 13.79 -1.19 5.04
C VAL A 123 12.66 -0.19 4.97
N ARG A 124 12.97 1.10 4.97
CA ARG A 124 12.00 2.18 4.85
C ARG A 124 12.32 3.02 3.63
N ARG A 125 11.31 3.33 2.84
CA ARG A 125 11.41 4.26 1.72
C ARG A 125 10.46 5.42 1.90
N GLU A 126 11.01 6.63 1.86
CA GLU A 126 10.26 7.88 2.06
C GLU A 126 10.85 8.98 1.18
N ALA A 127 10.00 9.73 0.48
CA ALA A 127 10.42 10.83 -0.40
C ALA A 127 11.54 10.44 -1.40
N GLY A 128 11.54 9.19 -1.89
CA GLY A 128 12.54 8.68 -2.84
C GLY A 128 13.83 8.17 -2.19
N VAL A 129 14.02 8.39 -0.89
CA VAL A 129 15.17 7.90 -0.13
C VAL A 129 14.82 6.57 0.50
N THR A 130 15.66 5.55 0.28
CA THR A 130 15.55 4.24 0.94
C THR A 130 16.62 4.13 2.02
N THR A 131 16.21 3.74 3.23
CA THR A 131 17.09 3.45 4.36
C THR A 131 16.88 2.01 4.80
N SER A 132 17.95 1.36 5.25
CA SER A 132 17.90 0.01 5.79
C SER A 132 18.61 -0.04 7.14
N SER A 133 18.05 -0.83 8.06
CA SER A 133 18.67 -1.19 9.33
C SER A 133 18.50 -2.69 9.57
N SER A 134 19.43 -3.30 10.31
CA SER A 134 19.38 -4.72 10.63
C SER A 134 19.93 -5.00 12.00
N SER A 135 19.24 -5.85 12.78
CA SER A 135 19.78 -6.50 13.97
C SER A 135 19.98 -8.00 13.69
N GLY A 136 21.11 -8.56 14.11
CA GLY A 136 21.36 -9.99 13.95
C GLY A 136 21.59 -10.45 12.50
N ARG A 137 21.49 -11.77 12.26
CA ARG A 137 21.76 -12.40 10.96
C ARG A 137 20.59 -13.29 10.53
N LEU A 138 19.73 -12.77 9.66
CA LEU A 138 18.58 -13.52 9.12
C LEU A 138 18.95 -14.62 8.12
N SER A 139 20.18 -14.64 7.59
CA SER A 139 20.60 -15.65 6.61
C SER A 139 20.60 -17.08 7.16
N GLN A 140 20.67 -17.23 8.48
CA GLN A 140 20.66 -18.50 9.20
C GLN A 140 19.27 -18.90 9.71
N ALA A 141 18.28 -18.02 9.61
CA ALA A 141 16.92 -18.32 10.04
C ALA A 141 16.32 -19.47 9.20
N ASP A 142 15.37 -20.19 9.79
CA ASP A 142 14.58 -21.20 9.07
C ASP A 142 13.24 -20.65 8.59
N ILE A 143 12.68 -19.71 9.36
CA ILE A 143 11.39 -19.06 9.08
C ILE A 143 11.52 -17.57 9.37
N VAL A 144 10.99 -16.75 8.48
CA VAL A 144 10.88 -15.31 8.67
C VAL A 144 9.45 -14.84 8.43
N ARG A 145 9.01 -13.83 9.18
CA ARG A 145 7.83 -13.05 8.85
C ARG A 145 8.25 -11.79 8.12
N VAL A 146 7.66 -11.54 6.96
CA VAL A 146 7.85 -10.32 6.19
C VAL A 146 6.58 -9.49 6.27
N ASP A 147 6.69 -8.34 6.90
CA ASP A 147 5.63 -7.35 7.06
C ASP A 147 5.86 -6.20 6.07
N PHE A 148 5.01 -6.09 5.05
CA PHE A 148 4.95 -4.93 4.17
C PHE A 148 3.94 -3.93 4.72
N GLY A 149 4.34 -2.67 4.78
CA GLY A 149 3.51 -1.55 5.18
C GLY A 149 3.60 -0.41 4.18
N ILE A 150 2.45 0.19 3.89
CA ILE A 150 2.37 1.45 3.17
C ILE A 150 1.54 2.44 3.96
N ALA A 151 2.10 3.62 4.18
CA ALA A 151 1.46 4.75 4.82
C ALA A 151 1.49 5.93 3.86
N TRP A 152 0.46 6.76 3.90
CA TRP A 152 0.42 8.00 3.16
C TRP A 152 -0.22 9.10 4.01
N THR A 153 0.15 10.35 3.76
CA THR A 153 -0.51 11.51 4.34
C THR A 153 -1.16 12.34 3.25
N GLU A 154 -2.42 12.70 3.49
CA GLU A 154 -3.19 13.61 2.63
C GLU A 154 -3.51 14.86 3.46
N SER A 155 -3.02 16.03 3.01
CA SER A 155 -3.27 17.33 3.64
C SER A 155 -3.03 17.33 5.17
N ASP A 156 -1.85 16.81 5.57
CA ASP A 156 -1.36 16.78 6.95
C ASP A 156 -2.17 15.91 7.94
N ARG A 157 -3.17 15.16 7.43
CA ARG A 157 -3.86 14.14 8.23
C ARG A 157 -3.14 12.80 8.08
N PRO A 158 -2.75 12.15 9.18
CA PRO A 158 -2.20 10.80 9.13
C PRO A 158 -3.31 9.83 8.68
N VAL A 159 -3.09 9.12 7.57
CA VAL A 159 -3.98 8.05 7.12
C VAL A 159 -3.54 6.72 7.74
N VAL A 160 -4.51 5.85 8.02
CA VAL A 160 -4.26 4.52 8.57
C VAL A 160 -3.36 3.71 7.62
N PRO A 161 -2.21 3.20 8.09
CA PRO A 161 -1.32 2.40 7.24
C PRO A 161 -1.98 1.08 6.85
N ARG A 162 -1.73 0.63 5.62
CA ARG A 162 -2.10 -0.71 5.17
C ARG A 162 -0.90 -1.63 5.31
N ARG A 163 -1.15 -2.84 5.83
CA ARG A 163 -0.12 -3.84 6.07
C ARG A 163 -0.52 -5.20 5.51
N VAL A 164 0.46 -5.93 5.01
CA VAL A 164 0.34 -7.34 4.61
C VAL A 164 1.53 -8.08 5.21
N SER A 165 1.25 -9.20 5.86
CA SER A 165 2.24 -10.05 6.51
C SER A 165 2.30 -11.38 5.78
N VAL A 166 3.50 -11.85 5.46
CA VAL A 166 3.74 -13.14 4.83
C VAL A 166 4.79 -13.88 5.64
N THR A 167 4.48 -15.09 6.07
CA THR A 167 5.46 -15.98 6.70
C THR A 167 6.08 -16.87 5.64
N ILE A 168 7.41 -16.94 5.61
CA ILE A 168 8.12 -17.72 4.62
C ILE A 168 9.18 -18.58 5.30
N SER A 169 9.17 -19.87 4.96
CA SER A 169 10.16 -20.82 5.41
C SER A 169 11.22 -21.05 4.33
N ARG A 170 12.47 -21.26 4.75
CA ARG A 170 13.60 -21.56 3.88
C ARG A 170 13.34 -22.83 3.05
N GLY A 171 12.77 -23.87 3.67
CA GLY A 171 12.43 -25.13 3.02
C GLY A 171 11.38 -25.01 1.91
N GLY A 172 10.48 -24.01 1.97
CA GLY A 172 9.45 -23.78 0.95
C GLY A 172 9.92 -22.94 -0.25
N MET A 173 11.13 -22.37 -0.21
CA MET A 173 11.66 -21.45 -1.23
C MET A 173 12.85 -21.97 -2.04
N VAL A 174 13.33 -23.18 -1.76
CA VAL A 174 14.36 -23.82 -2.59
C VAL A 174 13.75 -24.13 -3.96
N ARG A 175 13.80 -23.16 -4.88
CA ARG A 175 13.58 -23.42 -6.31
C ARG A 175 14.75 -24.27 -6.75
N GLY A 176 14.50 -25.57 -6.96
CA GLY A 176 15.51 -26.50 -7.42
C GLY A 176 16.21 -25.95 -8.66
N SER A 177 17.48 -25.56 -8.51
CA SER A 177 18.38 -25.59 -9.64
C SER A 177 18.50 -27.06 -10.01
N ILE A 178 17.78 -27.49 -11.04
CA ILE A 178 18.14 -28.73 -11.73
C ILE A 178 19.55 -28.46 -12.25
N ALA A 179 20.55 -29.04 -11.58
CA ALA A 179 21.86 -29.17 -12.17
C ALA A 179 21.65 -29.90 -13.49
N SER A 180 21.94 -29.25 -14.62
CA SER A 180 22.11 -29.94 -15.88
C SER A 180 23.11 -31.07 -15.64
N ALA A 181 22.66 -32.30 -15.86
CA ALA A 181 23.50 -33.48 -15.72
C ALA A 181 24.81 -33.28 -16.51
N PRO A 182 25.96 -33.77 -16.02
CA PRO A 182 27.18 -33.77 -16.81
C PRO A 182 26.92 -34.57 -18.08
N GLU A 183 27.01 -33.90 -19.22
CA GLU A 183 27.06 -34.52 -20.53
C GLU A 183 28.26 -35.46 -20.53
N THR A 184 28.02 -36.76 -20.43
CA THR A 184 29.04 -37.78 -20.62
C THR A 184 29.45 -37.73 -22.09
N ASP A 185 30.51 -36.99 -22.38
CA ASP A 185 31.25 -37.02 -23.63
C ASP A 185 31.78 -38.45 -23.85
N ASN A 186 31.00 -39.24 -24.60
CA ASN A 186 31.32 -40.60 -24.99
C ASN A 186 32.10 -40.55 -26.31
N SER A 187 33.37 -40.14 -26.23
CA SER A 187 34.31 -40.17 -27.35
C SER A 187 35.46 -41.13 -27.05
N THR A 188 35.15 -42.44 -27.04
CA THR A 188 36.20 -43.48 -27.10
C THR A 188 36.26 -44.03 -28.53
N PRO A 189 37.39 -43.96 -29.26
CA PRO A 189 37.50 -44.49 -30.61
C PRO A 189 37.61 -46.03 -30.61
N PRO A 190 37.16 -46.72 -31.68
CA PRO A 190 37.18 -48.18 -31.75
C PRO A 190 38.60 -48.70 -31.98
N ILE A 191 39.01 -49.67 -31.16
CA ILE A 191 40.27 -50.39 -31.29
C ILE A 191 40.04 -51.57 -32.25
N SER A 192 40.75 -51.58 -33.38
CA SER A 192 40.75 -52.71 -34.33
C SER A 192 41.49 -53.92 -33.74
N PRO A 193 40.98 -55.15 -33.88
CA PRO A 193 41.72 -56.34 -33.54
C PRO A 193 42.56 -56.81 -34.74
N THR A 194 43.86 -57.03 -34.51
CA THR A 194 44.73 -57.75 -35.46
C THR A 194 45.15 -59.09 -34.83
N PRO A 195 45.16 -60.21 -35.59
CA PRO A 195 45.84 -61.43 -35.18
C PRO A 195 47.37 -61.30 -35.22
#